data_AF-A0A0K8P883-F1
#
_entry.id   AF-A0A0K8P883-F1
#
_cell.length_a   1.000
_cell.length_b   1.000
_cell.length_c   1.000
_cell.angle_alpha   90.00
_cell.angle_beta   90.00
_cell.angle_gamma   90.00
#
_symmetry.space_group_name_H-M   'P 1'
#
loop_
_entity.id
_entity.type
_entity.pdbx_description
1 polymer ?
#
loop_
_entity_poly.entity_id
_entity_poly.type
_entity_poly.pdbx_seq_one_letter_code
_entity_poly.pdbx_strand_id
1 'polypeptide(L)'
;MPPSEDDSGRPARDAADADAAIDPATAAAIEAAVAALLHERPAPSSFCPSEAARRAVGADGPWRAAMDAVRALARRWAREGRLQVTQRGRPLDPDQPWRGAIRLGRPRGR
;
A
#
# COMPACT_ATOMS: atom_id res chain seq x y z
N MET A 1 38.84 -28.51 36.86
CA MET A 1 38.23 -29.23 35.72
C MET A 1 37.02 -29.99 36.25
N PRO A 2 35.85 -30.04 35.59
CA PRO A 2 35.50 -29.72 34.19
C PRO A 2 34.40 -28.61 34.11
N PRO A 3 33.73 -28.38 32.97
CA PRO A 3 34.24 -27.61 31.85
C PRO A 3 33.44 -26.30 31.61
N SER A 4 34.13 -25.35 30.98
CA SER A 4 33.51 -24.26 30.22
C SER A 4 32.56 -24.86 29.17
N GLU A 5 31.29 -24.45 29.19
CA GLU A 5 30.42 -24.63 28.03
C GLU A 5 30.50 -23.39 27.16
N ASP A 6 31.13 -23.64 26.02
CA ASP A 6 31.25 -22.80 24.86
C ASP A 6 29.87 -22.48 24.27
N ASP A 7 29.82 -21.31 23.64
CA ASP A 7 29.10 -21.01 22.41
C ASP A 7 28.01 -22.01 21.97
N SER A 8 26.74 -21.59 22.05
CA SER A 8 25.71 -22.04 21.12
C SER A 8 24.52 -21.09 21.11
N GLY A 9 24.50 -20.26 20.07
CA GLY A 9 23.24 -19.80 19.48
C GLY A 9 22.55 -18.66 20.21
N ARG A 10 23.16 -17.47 20.19
CA ARG A 10 22.32 -16.27 20.10
C ARG A 10 21.53 -16.43 18.80
N PRO A 11 20.19 -16.58 18.80
CA PRO A 11 19.49 -16.61 17.53
C PRO A 11 19.87 -15.31 16.82
N ALA A 12 20.33 -15.44 15.58
CA ALA A 12 20.35 -14.33 14.66
C ALA A 12 18.99 -13.65 14.85
N ARG A 13 18.99 -12.37 15.19
CA ARG A 13 17.74 -11.60 15.17
C ARG A 13 17.29 -11.70 13.72
N ASP A 14 16.41 -12.67 13.47
CA ASP A 14 15.74 -12.82 12.21
C ASP A 14 15.23 -11.44 11.86
N ALA A 15 15.39 -11.07 10.59
CA ALA A 15 14.97 -9.80 10.03
C ALA A 15 13.44 -9.63 10.01
N ALA A 16 12.74 -10.05 11.07
CA ALA A 16 11.50 -9.43 11.52
C ALA A 16 11.86 -7.97 11.86
N ASP A 17 11.36 -6.94 11.19
CA ASP A 17 9.98 -6.70 10.84
C ASP A 17 9.92 -5.73 9.64
N ALA A 18 9.98 -6.26 8.42
CA ALA A 18 9.65 -5.48 7.20
C ALA A 18 8.28 -5.87 6.60
N ASP A 19 7.62 -6.86 7.19
CA ASP A 19 6.36 -7.43 6.72
C ASP A 19 5.40 -7.65 7.88
N ALA A 20 5.08 -6.57 8.61
CA ALA A 20 3.86 -6.57 9.39
C ALA A 20 2.70 -6.63 8.39
N ALA A 21 2.33 -7.84 7.98
CA ALA A 21 1.21 -8.11 7.09
C ALA A 21 0.02 -7.31 7.63
N ILE A 22 -0.42 -6.32 6.84
CA ILE A 22 -1.59 -5.52 7.18
C ILE A 22 -2.72 -6.49 7.51
N ASP A 23 -3.32 -6.33 8.69
CA ASP A 23 -4.35 -7.25 9.14
C ASP A 23 -5.52 -7.26 8.13
N PRO A 24 -6.26 -8.38 8.00
CA PRO A 24 -7.31 -8.50 7.00
C PRO A 24 -8.41 -7.43 7.12
N ALA A 25 -8.70 -6.94 8.33
CA ALA A 25 -9.70 -5.90 8.51
C ALA A 25 -9.20 -4.55 7.97
N THR A 26 -7.94 -4.20 8.21
CA THR A 26 -7.31 -3.02 7.61
C THR A 26 -7.22 -3.14 6.09
N ALA A 27 -6.89 -4.32 5.55
CA ALA A 27 -6.86 -4.54 4.11
C ALA A 27 -8.25 -4.30 3.48
N ALA A 28 -9.31 -4.85 4.08
CA ALA A 28 -10.69 -4.60 3.65
C ALA A 28 -11.09 -3.12 3.76
N ALA A 29 -10.67 -2.43 4.82
CA ALA A 29 -10.91 -1.00 4.99
C ALA A 29 -10.21 -0.16 3.92
N ILE A 30 -8.99 -0.54 3.51
CA ILE A 30 -8.26 0.09 2.40
C ILE A 30 -9.03 -0.09 1.09
N GLU A 31 -9.51 -1.31 0.79
CA GLU A 31 -10.30 -1.56 -0.41
C GLU A 31 -11.57 -0.72 -0.47
N ALA A 32 -12.31 -0.67 0.65
CA ALA A 32 -13.50 0.17 0.77
C ALA A 32 -13.17 1.67 0.60
N ALA A 33 -12.08 2.15 1.20
CA ALA A 33 -11.66 3.54 1.08
C ALA A 33 -11.27 3.92 -0.35
N VAL A 34 -10.52 3.07 -1.06
CA VAL A 34 -10.16 3.32 -2.47
C VAL A 34 -11.40 3.29 -3.37
N ALA A 35 -12.31 2.33 -3.17
CA ALA A 35 -13.58 2.27 -3.91
C ALA A 35 -14.43 3.54 -3.70
N ALA A 36 -14.60 3.96 -2.44
CA ALA A 36 -15.36 5.16 -2.09
C ALA A 36 -14.75 6.42 -2.73
N LEU A 37 -13.42 6.58 -2.64
CA LEU A 37 -12.73 7.72 -3.27
C LEU A 37 -12.87 7.73 -4.79
N LEU A 38 -12.82 6.58 -5.46
CA LEU A 38 -13.07 6.48 -6.90
C LEU A 38 -14.53 6.80 -7.27
N HIS A 39 -15.48 6.46 -6.40
CA HIS A 39 -16.89 6.77 -6.60
C HIS A 39 -17.15 8.28 -6.43
N GLU A 40 -16.63 8.88 -5.37
CA GLU A 40 -16.77 10.31 -5.06
C GLU A 40 -16.02 11.21 -6.04
N ARG A 41 -14.97 10.71 -6.69
CA ARG A 41 -14.11 11.47 -7.60
C ARG A 41 -14.21 10.93 -9.03
N PRO A 42 -15.20 11.39 -9.82
CA PRO A 42 -15.28 11.04 -11.22
C PRO A 42 -14.05 11.55 -11.99
N ALA A 43 -13.72 10.88 -13.10
CA ALA A 43 -12.65 11.32 -13.97
C ALA A 43 -12.92 12.77 -14.43
N PRO A 44 -11.90 13.64 -14.50
CA PRO A 44 -10.46 13.36 -14.39
C PRO A 44 -9.87 13.50 -12.98
N SER A 45 -10.71 13.56 -11.94
CA SER A 45 -10.24 13.77 -10.57
C SER A 45 -9.41 12.58 -10.07
N SER A 46 -8.47 12.87 -9.18
CA SER A 46 -7.55 11.87 -8.61
C SER A 46 -7.26 12.16 -7.14
N PHE A 47 -6.81 11.15 -6.41
CA PHE A 47 -6.40 11.22 -5.00
C PHE A 47 -4.99 10.67 -4.82
N CYS A 48 -4.38 10.91 -3.66
CA CYS A 48 -3.08 10.34 -3.32
C CYS A 48 -3.25 9.07 -2.46
N PRO A 49 -2.25 8.15 -2.44
CA PRO A 49 -2.34 6.94 -1.61
C PRO A 49 -2.51 7.23 -0.10
N SER A 50 -1.93 8.32 0.41
CA SER A 50 -2.05 8.68 1.83
C SER A 50 -3.45 9.13 2.21
N GLU A 51 -4.24 9.65 1.28
CA GLU A 51 -5.65 9.97 1.50
C GLU A 51 -6.50 8.71 1.68
N ALA A 52 -6.29 7.69 0.83
CA ALA A 52 -6.93 6.39 0.99
C ALA A 52 -6.50 5.70 2.29
N ALA A 53 -5.21 5.75 2.63
CA ALA A 53 -4.70 5.19 3.88
C ALA A 53 -5.33 5.85 5.11
N ARG A 54 -5.34 7.20 5.18
CA ARG A 54 -5.97 7.93 6.29
C ARG A 54 -7.46 7.68 6.40
N ARG A 55 -8.15 7.50 5.27
CA ARG A 55 -9.58 7.15 5.29
C ARG A 55 -9.82 5.74 5.81
N ALA A 56 -8.89 4.80 5.55
CA ALA A 56 -8.99 3.43 6.01
C ALA A 56 -8.71 3.26 7.51
N VAL A 57 -7.65 3.89 8.03
CA VAL A 57 -7.19 3.68 9.43
C VAL A 57 -7.34 4.91 10.34
N GLY A 58 -7.89 6.00 9.84
CA GLY A 58 -7.96 7.28 10.53
C GLY A 58 -6.71 8.16 10.31
N ALA A 59 -6.89 9.48 10.45
CA ALA A 59 -5.80 10.46 10.30
C ALA A 59 -4.72 10.30 11.38
N ASP A 60 -5.13 9.96 12.60
CA ASP A 60 -4.26 9.71 13.76
C ASP A 60 -3.80 8.24 13.85
N GLY A 61 -4.31 7.37 12.96
CA GLY A 61 -3.94 5.96 12.89
C GLY A 61 -2.63 5.71 12.15
N PRO A 62 -2.20 4.44 12.02
CA PRO A 62 -0.94 4.03 11.40
C PRO A 62 -0.98 4.12 9.86
N TRP A 63 -1.44 5.24 9.30
CA TRP A 63 -1.65 5.40 7.85
C TRP A 63 -0.36 5.27 7.04
N ARG A 64 0.80 5.53 7.63
CA ARG A 64 2.11 5.32 6.98
C ARG A 64 2.38 3.85 6.70
N ALA A 65 2.05 2.97 7.65
CA ALA A 65 2.18 1.52 7.46
C ALA A 65 1.19 0.99 6.42
N ALA A 66 -0.02 1.56 6.37
CA ALA A 66 -1.03 1.21 5.37
C ALA A 66 -0.68 1.65 3.92
N MET A 67 0.29 2.55 3.72
CA MET A 67 0.61 3.07 2.39
C MET A 67 1.09 1.99 1.41
N ASP A 68 1.86 1.01 1.88
CA ASP A 68 2.38 -0.06 1.02
C ASP A 68 1.25 -0.99 0.58
N ALA A 69 0.30 -1.29 1.47
CA ALA A 69 -0.93 -2.00 1.10
C ALA A 69 -1.80 -1.23 0.10
N VAL A 70 -1.95 0.09 0.27
CA VAL A 70 -2.66 0.93 -0.72
C VAL A 70 -1.96 0.86 -2.09
N ARG A 71 -0.62 0.91 -2.13
CA ARG A 71 0.15 0.80 -3.38
C ARG A 71 -0.02 -0.60 -4.01
N ALA A 72 0.03 -1.66 -3.21
CA ALA A 72 -0.18 -3.03 -3.69
C ALA A 72 -1.60 -3.22 -4.28
N LEU A 73 -2.62 -2.71 -3.59
CA LEU A 73 -4.00 -2.70 -4.08
C LEU A 73 -4.11 -1.92 -5.40
N ALA A 74 -3.52 -0.72 -5.46
CA ALA A 74 -3.55 0.10 -6.67
C ALA A 74 -2.92 -0.63 -7.86
N ARG A 75 -1.84 -1.39 -7.67
CA ARG A 75 -1.23 -2.22 -8.73
C ARG A 75 -2.22 -3.26 -9.23
N ARG A 76 -2.82 -3.99 -8.30
CA ARG A 76 -3.80 -5.04 -8.60
C ARG A 76 -4.98 -4.48 -9.40
N TRP A 77 -5.60 -3.41 -8.93
CA TRP A 77 -6.74 -2.80 -9.62
C TRP A 77 -6.38 -2.13 -10.94
N ALA A 78 -5.14 -1.65 -11.09
CA ALA A 78 -4.65 -1.15 -12.36
C ALA A 78 -4.48 -2.27 -13.40
N ARG A 79 -4.00 -3.45 -13.01
CA ARG A 79 -3.97 -4.64 -13.89
C ARG A 79 -5.37 -5.09 -14.28
N GLU A 80 -6.32 -5.03 -13.35
CA GLU A 80 -7.74 -5.34 -13.60
C GLU A 80 -8.48 -4.25 -14.42
N GLY A 81 -7.83 -3.12 -14.72
CA GLY A 81 -8.47 -2.00 -15.43
C GLY A 81 -9.54 -1.24 -14.62
N ARG A 82 -9.58 -1.43 -13.29
CA ARG A 82 -10.55 -0.78 -12.38
C ARG A 82 -10.12 0.61 -11.94
N LEU A 83 -8.82 0.87 -11.93
CA LEU A 83 -8.20 2.10 -11.48
C LEU A 83 -7.03 2.43 -12.41
N GLN A 84 -6.71 3.71 -12.56
CA GLN A 84 -5.50 4.16 -13.22
C GLN A 84 -4.56 4.81 -12.21
N VAL A 85 -3.27 4.51 -12.35
CA VAL A 85 -2.19 5.14 -11.58
C VAL A 85 -1.48 6.12 -12.50
N THR A 86 -1.25 7.34 -12.02
CA THR A 86 -0.50 8.36 -12.76
C THR A 86 0.57 9.00 -11.90
N GLN A 87 1.60 9.51 -12.55
CA GLN A 87 2.62 10.35 -11.92
C GLN A 87 2.91 11.53 -12.84
N ARG A 88 2.83 12.75 -12.29
CA ARG A 88 2.99 14.00 -13.06
C ARG A 88 2.08 14.01 -14.31
N GLY A 89 0.86 13.49 -14.17
CA GLY A 89 -0.13 13.38 -15.25
C GLY A 89 0.09 12.24 -16.25
N ARG A 90 1.20 11.48 -16.16
CA ARG A 90 1.49 10.35 -17.06
C ARG A 90 1.02 9.03 -16.45
N PRO A 91 0.36 8.14 -17.22
CA PRO A 91 0.04 6.79 -16.76
C PRO A 91 1.30 6.04 -16.32
N LEU A 92 1.21 5.29 -15.22
CA LEU A 92 2.25 4.38 -14.78
C LEU A 92 1.84 2.93 -15.04
N ASP A 93 2.82 2.14 -15.45
CA ASP A 93 2.70 0.68 -15.60
C ASP A 93 2.62 0.02 -14.21
N PRO A 94 1.60 -0.82 -13.93
CA PRO A 94 1.46 -1.51 -12.66
C PRO A 94 2.53 -2.58 -12.39
N ASP A 95 3.26 -3.03 -13.39
CA ASP A 95 4.33 -4.03 -13.28
C ASP A 95 5.71 -3.40 -13.08
N GLN A 96 5.83 -2.08 -13.24
CA GLN A 96 7.08 -1.36 -13.04
C GLN A 96 7.21 -0.78 -11.62
N PRO A 97 8.44 -0.63 -11.09
CA PRO A 97 8.66 0.02 -9.82
C PRO A 97 8.17 1.46 -9.84
N TRP A 98 7.38 1.84 -8.85
CA TRP A 98 6.89 3.21 -8.69
C TRP A 98 7.76 3.94 -7.69
N ARG A 99 8.24 5.13 -8.02
CA ARG A 99 9.03 5.95 -7.11
C ARG A 99 8.34 7.27 -6.85
N GLY A 100 8.29 7.70 -5.59
CA GLY A 100 7.74 8.99 -5.20
C GLY A 100 6.22 9.10 -5.26
N ALA A 101 5.75 10.33 -5.47
CA ALA A 101 4.33 10.69 -5.43
C ALA A 101 3.60 10.18 -6.68
N ILE A 102 2.51 9.46 -6.43
CA ILE A 102 1.59 8.94 -7.45
C ILE A 102 0.18 9.44 -7.15
N ARG A 103 -0.68 9.41 -8.17
CA ARG A 103 -2.09 9.76 -8.10
C ARG A 103 -2.92 8.59 -8.60
N LEU A 104 -4.01 8.31 -7.89
CA LEU A 104 -4.96 7.25 -8.16
C LEU A 104 -6.26 7.88 -8.66
N GLY A 105 -6.88 7.32 -9.69
CA GLY A 105 -8.13 7.83 -10.23
C GLY A 105 -8.83 6.81 -11.10
N ARG A 106 -10.03 7.14 -11.57
CA ARG A 106 -10.73 6.28 -12.53
C ARG A 106 -9.96 6.23 -13.86
N PRO A 107 -9.97 5.08 -14.56
CA PRO A 107 -9.42 4.99 -15.91
C PRO A 107 -10.00 6.09 -16.80
N ARG A 108 -9.12 6.83 -17.50
CA ARG A 108 -9.55 7.86 -18.44
C ARG A 108 -9.94 7.19 -19.75
N GLY A 109 -11.24 7.08 -19.99
CA GLY A 109 -11.81 6.57 -21.24
C GLY A 109 -12.00 5.06 -21.23
N ARG A 110 -13.24 4.66 -21.49
CA ARG A 110 -13.57 3.41 -22.17
C ARG A 110 -14.20 3.80 -23.49
#